data_AF-A0A1V6D8D7-F1
#
_entry.id   AF-A0A1V6D8D7-F1
#
_cell.length_a   1.000
_cell.length_b   1.000
_cell.length_c   1.000
_cell.angle_alpha   90.00
_cell.angle_beta   90.00
_cell.angle_gamma   90.00
#
_symmetry.space_group_name_H-M   'P 1'
#
loop_
_entity.id
_entity.type
_entity.pdbx_description
1 polymer ?
#
loop_
_entity_poly.entity_id
_entity_poly.type
_entity_poly.pdbx_seq_one_letter_code
_entity_poly.pdbx_strand_id
1 'polypeptide(L)'
;MRRFFVTGLVKLADRVRRELSHPIAPGGLKELRELVERTRADIAEQLAREGMTARNMPAPTRRAYLFLAGLDWDAVNVDLQEHASGPPPGSVFFSGLERTVKNLTARLGSVAPSGRGELLQSLRETALRVERQCVNLQPHQIKPKARALRGWLAYFAQAENFERYVSALAPARDALGQAAGRAGKTFPGPANIRFVPMSGIYRVRFGCACLEADLATPLICLTADDWHELAGRMFTSGRGMSAYLERIVQRNDYRNVQAGLEAGGGVVECSRGLHHDLAASFERVNAEYFAGRLARPRLTWSGVPTRRKLGHYDRAHDTVMVSSALDAPRVPGCAVDFIMYHELLHKAQDNGRSDSRRIVHDAKFQRDEKRFRLYDQAKAALAKVR
;
A
#
# COMPACT_ATOMS: atom_id res chain seq x y z
N MET A 1 9.79 -20.26 -28.92
CA MET A 1 8.32 -20.20 -28.75
C MET A 1 7.87 -18.76 -29.02
N ARG A 2 6.99 -18.52 -30.00
CA ARG A 2 6.49 -17.16 -30.31
C ARG A 2 5.70 -16.62 -29.11
N ARG A 3 5.95 -15.36 -28.74
CA ARG A 3 5.31 -14.68 -27.61
C ARG A 3 4.19 -13.78 -28.11
N PHE A 4 3.04 -13.84 -27.43
CA PHE A 4 1.87 -13.02 -27.73
C PHE A 4 1.71 -11.95 -26.65
N PHE A 5 1.70 -10.67 -27.04
CA PHE A 5 1.62 -9.54 -26.11
C PHE A 5 0.31 -8.79 -26.31
N VAL A 6 -0.45 -8.64 -25.23
CA VAL A 6 -1.63 -7.78 -25.20
C VAL A 6 -1.33 -6.58 -24.33
N THR A 7 -1.21 -5.42 -24.97
CA THR A 7 -0.98 -4.14 -24.28
C THR A 7 -2.22 -3.78 -23.46
N GLY A 8 -2.02 -3.42 -22.20
CA GLY A 8 -3.11 -2.92 -21.34
C GLY A 8 -3.96 -3.98 -20.62
N LEU A 9 -3.85 -5.28 -20.96
CA LEU A 9 -4.68 -6.33 -20.36
C LEU A 9 -4.53 -6.44 -18.83
N VAL A 10 -3.31 -6.31 -18.33
CA VAL A 10 -3.05 -6.31 -16.87
C VAL A 10 -3.74 -5.11 -16.20
N LYS A 11 -3.70 -3.93 -16.82
CA LYS A 11 -4.37 -2.73 -16.29
C LYS A 11 -5.89 -2.89 -16.27
N LEU A 12 -6.46 -3.54 -17.29
CA LEU A 12 -7.89 -3.88 -17.33
C LEU A 12 -8.26 -4.86 -16.21
N ALA A 13 -7.50 -5.95 -16.05
CA ALA A 13 -7.71 -6.91 -14.97
C ALA A 13 -7.63 -6.25 -13.58
N ASP A 14 -6.64 -5.38 -13.35
CA ASP A 14 -6.52 -4.64 -12.10
C ASP A 14 -7.68 -3.66 -11.89
N ARG A 15 -8.21 -3.05 -12.96
CA ARG A 15 -9.41 -2.20 -12.90
C ARG A 15 -10.63 -3.01 -12.50
N VAL A 16 -10.91 -4.11 -13.20
CA VAL A 16 -12.06 -4.99 -12.93
C VAL A 16 -12.01 -5.50 -11.50
N ARG A 17 -10.83 -5.96 -11.02
CA ARG A 17 -10.66 -6.37 -9.62
C ARG A 17 -11.07 -5.25 -8.65
N ARG A 18 -10.58 -4.03 -8.85
CA ARG A 18 -10.87 -2.91 -7.93
C ARG A 18 -12.34 -2.51 -7.92
N GLU A 19 -12.98 -2.47 -9.09
CA GLU A 19 -14.39 -2.08 -9.21
C GLU A 19 -15.29 -3.16 -8.59
N LEU A 20 -15.04 -4.45 -8.85
CA LEU A 20 -15.82 -5.55 -8.29
C LEU A 20 -15.57 -5.79 -6.78
N SER A 21 -14.51 -5.24 -6.20
CA SER A 21 -14.27 -5.25 -4.75
C SER A 21 -15.17 -4.28 -3.97
N HIS A 22 -15.96 -3.44 -4.65
CA HIS A 22 -16.90 -2.50 -4.04
C HIS A 22 -18.31 -2.75 -4.62
N PRO A 23 -19.39 -2.33 -3.92
CA PRO A 23 -20.72 -2.30 -4.52
C PRO A 23 -20.71 -1.49 -5.81
N ILE A 24 -21.28 -2.05 -6.86
CA ILE A 24 -21.30 -1.45 -8.20
C ILE A 24 -22.75 -1.25 -8.66
N ALA A 25 -23.03 -0.09 -9.26
CA ALA A 25 -24.35 0.18 -9.85
C ALA A 25 -24.63 -0.78 -11.03
N PRO A 26 -25.90 -1.16 -11.28
CA PRO A 26 -26.27 -2.04 -12.39
C PRO A 26 -25.75 -1.56 -13.76
N GLY A 27 -25.83 -0.26 -14.04
CA GLY A 27 -25.33 0.34 -15.28
C GLY A 27 -23.81 0.20 -15.42
N GLY A 28 -23.06 0.50 -14.36
CA GLY A 28 -21.60 0.36 -14.35
C GLY A 28 -21.15 -1.09 -14.49
N LEU A 29 -21.87 -2.03 -13.89
CA LEU A 29 -21.60 -3.46 -14.04
C LEU A 29 -21.80 -3.92 -15.50
N LYS A 30 -22.88 -3.45 -16.15
CA LYS A 30 -23.14 -3.73 -17.56
C LYS A 30 -22.02 -3.21 -18.46
N GLU A 31 -21.61 -1.95 -18.28
CA GLU A 31 -20.50 -1.36 -19.05
C GLU A 31 -19.17 -2.10 -18.85
N LEU A 32 -18.85 -2.46 -17.59
CA LEU A 32 -17.64 -3.20 -17.26
C LEU A 32 -17.66 -4.60 -17.89
N ARG A 33 -18.80 -5.30 -17.85
CA ARG A 33 -19.01 -6.60 -18.49
C ARG A 33 -18.83 -6.51 -20.00
N GLU A 34 -19.47 -5.54 -20.66
CA GLU A 34 -19.32 -5.35 -22.11
C GLU A 34 -17.87 -5.09 -22.51
N LEU A 35 -17.14 -4.24 -21.76
CA LEU A 35 -15.73 -3.97 -22.02
C LEU A 35 -14.87 -5.23 -21.92
N VAL A 36 -15.10 -6.05 -20.89
CA VAL A 36 -14.34 -7.29 -20.69
C VAL A 36 -14.65 -8.31 -21.79
N GLU A 37 -15.92 -8.52 -22.13
CA GLU A 37 -16.31 -9.48 -23.16
C GLU A 37 -15.80 -9.08 -24.55
N ARG A 38 -15.89 -7.79 -24.91
CA ARG A 38 -15.30 -7.27 -26.17
C ARG A 38 -13.79 -7.52 -26.22
N THR A 39 -13.07 -7.15 -25.16
CA THR A 39 -11.62 -7.35 -25.07
C THR A 39 -11.24 -8.84 -25.16
N ARG A 40 -12.04 -9.73 -24.56
CA ARG A 40 -11.81 -11.18 -24.62
C ARG A 40 -12.02 -11.73 -26.03
N ALA A 41 -13.07 -11.28 -26.71
CA ALA A 41 -13.37 -11.67 -28.09
C ALA A 41 -12.23 -11.26 -29.03
N ASP A 42 -11.76 -10.02 -28.95
CA ASP A 42 -10.64 -9.52 -29.76
C ASP A 42 -9.36 -10.34 -29.56
N ILE A 43 -9.04 -10.66 -28.30
CA ILE A 43 -7.86 -11.49 -27.98
C ILE A 43 -8.03 -12.92 -28.50
N ALA A 44 -9.21 -13.51 -28.37
CA ALA A 44 -9.47 -14.88 -28.83
C ALA A 44 -9.35 -14.97 -30.36
N GLU A 45 -9.86 -13.98 -31.08
CA GLU A 45 -9.75 -13.89 -32.54
C GLU A 45 -8.29 -13.75 -32.98
N GLN A 46 -7.51 -12.88 -32.32
CA GLN A 46 -6.11 -12.68 -32.65
C GLN A 46 -5.26 -13.94 -32.36
N LEU A 47 -5.53 -14.63 -31.25
CA LEU A 47 -4.89 -15.91 -30.93
C LEU A 47 -5.20 -16.98 -31.98
N ALA A 48 -6.46 -17.06 -32.42
CA ALA A 48 -6.90 -18.00 -33.45
C ALA A 48 -6.21 -17.72 -34.80
N ARG A 49 -6.16 -16.44 -35.21
CA ARG A 49 -5.46 -16.00 -36.44
C ARG A 49 -3.98 -16.38 -36.44
N GLU A 50 -3.33 -16.35 -35.29
CA GLU A 50 -1.90 -16.66 -35.16
C GLU A 50 -1.60 -18.12 -34.80
N GLY A 51 -2.63 -18.98 -34.66
CA GLY A 51 -2.47 -20.37 -34.21
C GLY A 51 -1.87 -20.49 -32.80
N MET A 52 -2.09 -19.48 -31.96
CA MET A 52 -1.54 -19.38 -30.61
C MET A 52 -2.59 -19.66 -29.54
N THR A 53 -2.13 -19.89 -28.31
CA THR A 53 -3.00 -20.05 -27.13
C THR A 53 -2.57 -19.10 -26.03
N ALA A 54 -3.37 -18.99 -24.96
CA ALA A 54 -2.99 -18.22 -23.77
C ALA A 54 -1.62 -18.64 -23.18
N ARG A 55 -1.11 -19.86 -23.46
CA ARG A 55 0.22 -20.31 -23.03
C ARG A 55 1.36 -19.50 -23.66
N ASN A 56 1.13 -18.92 -24.84
CA ASN A 56 2.07 -18.06 -25.56
C ASN A 56 2.19 -16.66 -24.94
N MET A 57 1.30 -16.30 -24.01
CA MET A 57 1.37 -15.04 -23.29
C MET A 57 2.41 -15.08 -22.16
N PRO A 58 3.13 -13.97 -21.89
CA PRO A 58 3.89 -13.79 -20.67
C PRO A 58 3.05 -14.05 -19.42
N ALA A 59 3.67 -14.56 -18.35
CA ALA A 59 2.95 -14.98 -17.15
C ALA A 59 2.01 -13.90 -16.54
N PRO A 60 2.36 -12.60 -16.47
CA PRO A 60 1.44 -11.57 -15.98
C PRO A 60 0.20 -11.41 -16.87
N THR A 61 0.40 -11.29 -18.19
CA THR A 61 -0.66 -11.15 -19.19
C THR A 61 -1.57 -12.39 -19.21
N ARG A 62 -0.98 -13.59 -19.13
CA ARG A 62 -1.72 -14.85 -19.04
C ARG A 62 -2.61 -14.91 -17.80
N ARG A 63 -2.10 -14.51 -16.63
CA ARG A 63 -2.89 -14.46 -15.39
C ARG A 63 -4.03 -13.46 -15.50
N ALA A 64 -3.78 -12.29 -16.08
CA ALA A 64 -4.82 -11.28 -16.32
C ALA A 64 -5.91 -11.81 -17.25
N TYR A 65 -5.53 -12.46 -18.36
CA TYR A 65 -6.48 -13.08 -19.30
C TYR A 65 -7.35 -14.15 -18.63
N LEU A 66 -6.71 -15.10 -17.93
CA LEU A 66 -7.43 -16.17 -17.23
C LEU A 66 -8.34 -15.65 -16.11
N PHE A 67 -7.92 -14.59 -15.42
CA PHE A 67 -8.75 -13.91 -14.43
C PHE A 67 -10.02 -13.35 -15.07
N LEU A 68 -9.89 -12.55 -16.13
CA LEU A 68 -11.04 -11.96 -16.83
C LEU A 68 -11.95 -13.04 -17.44
N ALA A 69 -11.38 -14.14 -17.92
CA ALA A 69 -12.15 -15.24 -18.50
C ALA A 69 -12.90 -16.10 -17.47
N GLY A 70 -12.48 -16.06 -16.20
CA GLY A 70 -13.08 -16.81 -15.11
C GLY A 70 -13.96 -15.98 -14.18
N LEU A 71 -14.37 -14.78 -14.59
CA LEU A 71 -15.29 -13.95 -13.82
C LEU A 71 -16.69 -14.55 -13.82
N ASP A 72 -17.24 -14.74 -12.62
CA ASP A 72 -18.64 -15.03 -12.41
C ASP A 72 -19.38 -13.70 -12.19
N TRP A 73 -20.05 -13.21 -13.23
CA TRP A 73 -20.75 -11.92 -13.20
C TRP A 73 -22.03 -11.98 -12.37
N ASP A 74 -22.58 -13.16 -12.13
CA ASP A 74 -23.83 -13.34 -11.39
C ASP A 74 -23.59 -13.37 -9.87
N ALA A 75 -22.35 -13.65 -9.46
CA ALA A 75 -21.89 -13.57 -8.07
C ALA A 75 -21.47 -12.15 -7.62
N VAL A 76 -21.58 -11.15 -8.50
CA VAL A 76 -21.17 -9.77 -8.19
C VAL A 76 -22.20 -9.08 -7.30
N ASN A 77 -21.72 -8.36 -6.29
CA ASN A 77 -22.59 -7.58 -5.41
C ASN A 77 -23.06 -6.29 -6.09
N VAL A 78 -24.33 -6.25 -6.47
CA VAL A 78 -24.96 -5.08 -7.10
C VAL A 78 -25.53 -4.16 -6.03
N ASP A 79 -25.20 -2.88 -6.11
CA ASP A 79 -25.88 -1.85 -5.31
C ASP A 79 -27.21 -1.50 -5.96
N LEU A 80 -28.30 -2.06 -5.44
CA LEU A 80 -29.66 -1.85 -5.94
C LEU A 80 -30.22 -0.46 -5.61
N GLN A 81 -29.56 0.31 -4.73
CA GLN A 81 -30.06 1.62 -4.30
C GLN A 81 -29.52 2.80 -5.13
N GLU A 82 -28.75 2.56 -6.21
CA GLU A 82 -28.03 3.60 -6.97
C GLU A 82 -27.20 4.56 -6.09
N HIS A 83 -26.89 4.15 -4.85
CA HIS A 83 -26.04 4.92 -3.93
C HIS A 83 -24.58 4.95 -4.39
N ALA A 84 -24.20 4.11 -5.36
CA ALA A 84 -23.00 4.23 -6.17
C ALA A 84 -23.03 5.42 -7.17
N SER A 85 -23.68 6.53 -6.82
CA SER A 85 -23.63 7.80 -7.57
C SER A 85 -22.30 8.50 -7.28
N GLY A 86 -21.24 8.06 -7.96
CA GLY A 86 -19.93 8.68 -7.86
C GLY A 86 -18.91 8.05 -8.80
N PRO A 87 -17.71 8.65 -8.93
CA PRO A 87 -16.67 8.10 -9.78
C PRO A 87 -16.27 6.68 -9.35
N PRO A 88 -15.90 5.79 -10.28
CA PRO A 88 -15.48 4.43 -9.95
C PRO A 88 -14.29 4.39 -8.96
N PRO A 89 -14.14 3.32 -8.17
CA PRO A 89 -13.00 3.13 -7.28
C PRO A 89 -11.64 3.34 -7.97
N GLY A 90 -10.80 4.20 -7.39
CA GLY A 90 -9.47 4.52 -7.91
C GLY A 90 -9.46 5.22 -9.28
N SER A 91 -10.54 5.90 -9.67
CA SER A 91 -10.62 6.65 -10.93
C SER A 91 -10.19 8.11 -10.79
N VAL A 92 -10.42 8.73 -9.63
CA VAL A 92 -10.22 10.17 -9.44
C VAL A 92 -8.75 10.52 -9.23
N PHE A 93 -8.28 11.55 -9.95
CA PHE A 93 -6.97 12.16 -9.75
C PHE A 93 -7.08 13.67 -9.87
N PHE A 94 -6.35 14.40 -9.03
CA PHE A 94 -6.31 15.86 -9.06
C PHE A 94 -5.25 16.34 -10.05
N SER A 95 -5.68 16.85 -11.20
CA SER A 95 -4.75 17.33 -12.23
C SER A 95 -3.81 18.40 -11.67
N GLY A 96 -2.53 18.32 -12.03
CA GLY A 96 -1.49 19.24 -11.56
C GLY A 96 -0.99 19.02 -10.13
N LEU A 97 -1.69 18.24 -9.29
CA LEU A 97 -1.32 18.02 -7.89
C LEU A 97 0.11 17.49 -7.71
N GLU A 98 0.50 16.52 -8.55
CA GLU A 98 1.85 15.95 -8.51
C GLU A 98 2.92 17.03 -8.79
N ARG A 99 2.67 17.90 -9.77
CA ARG A 99 3.58 19.00 -10.09
C ARG A 99 3.66 20.00 -8.93
N THR A 100 2.51 20.33 -8.33
CA THR A 100 2.45 21.24 -7.17
C THR A 100 3.24 20.69 -5.99
N VAL A 101 3.02 19.43 -5.60
CA VAL A 101 3.78 18.79 -4.49
C VAL A 101 5.26 18.67 -4.83
N LYS A 102 5.62 18.37 -6.09
CA LYS A 102 7.02 18.36 -6.52
C LYS A 102 7.68 19.74 -6.37
N ASN A 103 6.97 20.81 -6.70
CA ASN A 103 7.48 22.18 -6.53
C ASN A 103 7.60 22.57 -5.05
N LEU A 104 6.61 22.21 -4.23
CA LEU A 104 6.64 22.46 -2.78
C LEU A 104 7.80 21.72 -2.10
N THR A 105 8.00 20.44 -2.41
CA THR A 105 9.11 19.64 -1.88
C THR A 105 10.48 20.14 -2.33
N ALA A 106 10.59 20.66 -3.57
CA ALA A 106 11.81 21.32 -4.04
C ALA A 106 12.10 22.62 -3.26
N ARG A 107 11.09 23.47 -3.03
CA ARG A 107 11.24 24.69 -2.22
C ARG A 107 11.59 24.38 -0.76
N LEU A 108 10.97 23.34 -0.18
CA LEU A 108 11.27 22.87 1.18
C LEU A 108 12.74 22.45 1.32
N GLY A 109 13.31 21.77 0.33
CA GLY A 109 14.70 21.32 0.34
C GLY A 109 15.74 22.44 0.46
N SER A 110 15.37 23.68 0.18
CA SER A 110 16.25 24.86 0.21
C SER A 110 15.67 26.04 0.98
N VAL A 111 14.66 25.84 1.84
CA VAL A 111 13.95 26.94 2.51
C VAL A 111 14.81 27.60 3.58
N ALA A 112 15.00 28.91 3.48
CA ALA A 112 15.62 29.72 4.54
C ALA A 112 14.64 29.93 5.71
N PRO A 113 15.11 30.17 6.96
CA PRO A 113 14.24 30.40 8.12
C PRO A 113 13.17 31.48 7.88
N SER A 114 13.52 32.58 7.22
CA SER A 114 12.62 33.68 6.89
C SER A 114 11.50 33.31 5.90
N GLY A 115 11.73 32.32 5.02
CA GLY A 115 10.77 31.87 4.01
C GLY A 115 9.84 30.75 4.48
N ARG A 116 10.03 30.23 5.70
CA ARG A 116 9.25 29.09 6.23
C ARG A 116 7.77 29.41 6.37
N GLY A 117 7.42 30.60 6.86
CA GLY A 117 6.03 31.02 7.07
C GLY A 117 5.24 31.09 5.78
N GLU A 118 5.80 31.70 4.73
CA GLU A 118 5.18 31.77 3.40
C GLU A 118 4.97 30.36 2.81
N LEU A 119 5.96 29.48 2.97
CA LEU A 119 5.89 28.13 2.45
C LEU A 119 4.84 27.27 3.19
N LEU A 120 4.75 27.39 4.51
CA LEU A 120 3.70 26.75 5.31
C LEU A 120 2.30 27.26 4.90
N GLN A 121 2.17 28.56 4.63
CA GLN A 121 0.92 29.12 4.14
C GLN A 121 0.54 28.56 2.76
N SER A 122 1.50 28.47 1.84
CA SER A 122 1.31 27.86 0.52
C SER A 122 0.89 26.38 0.61
N LEU A 123 1.46 25.63 1.57
CA LEU A 123 1.05 24.26 1.88
C LEU A 123 -0.41 24.19 2.36
N ARG A 124 -0.79 25.04 3.31
CA ARG A 124 -2.16 25.11 3.86
C ARG A 124 -3.19 25.44 2.79
N GLU A 125 -2.91 26.42 1.94
CA GLU A 125 -3.80 26.80 0.84
C GLU A 125 -3.95 25.68 -0.18
N THR A 126 -2.84 24.97 -0.48
CA THR A 126 -2.86 23.83 -1.39
C THR A 126 -3.66 22.67 -0.78
N ALA A 127 -3.45 22.37 0.50
CA ALA A 127 -4.20 21.34 1.22
C ALA A 127 -5.70 21.67 1.21
N LEU A 128 -6.10 22.88 1.59
CA LEU A 128 -7.49 23.32 1.59
C LEU A 128 -8.14 23.24 0.21
N ARG A 129 -7.41 23.59 -0.86
CA ARG A 129 -7.89 23.46 -2.23
C ARG A 129 -8.20 22.01 -2.59
N VAL A 130 -7.31 21.08 -2.23
CA VAL A 130 -7.52 19.64 -2.47
C VAL A 130 -8.69 19.13 -1.63
N GLU A 131 -8.82 19.56 -0.37
CA GLU A 131 -9.95 19.17 0.48
C GLU A 131 -11.30 19.59 -0.10
N ARG A 132 -11.39 20.82 -0.64
CA ARG A 132 -12.60 21.29 -1.33
C ARG A 132 -12.98 20.42 -2.55
N GLN A 133 -11.99 19.83 -3.23
CA GLN A 133 -12.24 18.89 -4.32
C GLN A 133 -12.68 17.49 -3.83
N CYS A 134 -12.55 17.19 -2.54
CA CYS A 134 -12.84 15.89 -1.95
C CYS A 134 -14.19 15.81 -1.23
N VAL A 135 -14.95 16.90 -1.09
CA VAL A 135 -16.15 16.99 -0.23
C VAL A 135 -17.18 15.88 -0.52
N ASN A 136 -17.34 15.49 -1.78
CA ASN A 136 -18.29 14.45 -2.21
C ASN A 136 -17.59 13.16 -2.67
N LEU A 137 -16.33 12.94 -2.28
CA LEU A 137 -15.55 11.78 -2.69
C LEU A 137 -15.24 10.89 -1.50
N GLN A 138 -15.51 9.60 -1.67
CA GLN A 138 -15.05 8.58 -0.74
C GLN A 138 -13.57 8.27 -1.01
N PRO A 139 -12.75 7.98 0.02
CA PRO A 139 -11.32 7.70 -0.17
C PRO A 139 -11.02 6.59 -1.19
N HIS A 140 -11.87 5.56 -1.30
CA HIS A 140 -11.67 4.46 -2.24
C HIS A 140 -11.84 4.88 -3.72
N GLN A 141 -12.55 5.98 -3.99
CA GLN A 141 -12.73 6.56 -5.34
C GLN A 141 -11.47 7.30 -5.82
N ILE A 142 -10.62 7.75 -4.90
CA ILE A 142 -9.39 8.50 -5.18
C ILE A 142 -8.23 7.54 -5.44
N LYS A 143 -7.47 7.79 -6.52
CA LYS A 143 -6.27 7.00 -6.85
C LYS A 143 -5.30 6.96 -5.66
N PRO A 144 -4.64 5.81 -5.39
CA PRO A 144 -3.70 5.69 -4.27
C PRO A 144 -2.62 6.77 -4.25
N LYS A 145 -2.07 7.13 -5.42
CA LYS A 145 -1.09 8.22 -5.53
C LYS A 145 -1.68 9.59 -5.17
N ALA A 146 -2.90 9.89 -5.60
CA ALA A 146 -3.58 11.13 -5.24
C ALA A 146 -3.90 11.19 -3.74
N ARG A 147 -4.31 10.07 -3.13
CA ARG A 147 -4.49 9.97 -1.67
C ARG A 147 -3.18 10.21 -0.91
N ALA A 148 -2.08 9.60 -1.36
CA ALA A 148 -0.77 9.82 -0.73
C ALA A 148 -0.33 11.29 -0.82
N LEU A 149 -0.56 11.95 -1.96
CA LEU A 149 -0.27 13.39 -2.12
C LEU A 149 -1.17 14.28 -1.25
N ARG A 150 -2.47 13.98 -1.19
CA ARG A 150 -3.44 14.64 -0.31
C ARG A 150 -3.02 14.50 1.16
N GLY A 151 -2.72 13.28 1.58
CA GLY A 151 -2.30 13.00 2.95
C GLY A 151 -1.00 13.68 3.34
N TRP A 152 -0.03 13.71 2.42
CA TRP A 152 1.19 14.48 2.60
C TRP A 152 0.91 15.98 2.79
N LEU A 153 0.04 16.58 1.98
CA LEU A 153 -0.35 17.99 2.13
C LEU A 153 -1.06 18.27 3.45
N ALA A 154 -2.06 17.46 3.80
CA ALA A 154 -2.83 17.63 5.04
C ALA A 154 -1.94 17.48 6.28
N TYR A 155 -0.99 16.53 6.25
CA TYR A 155 -0.06 16.30 7.35
C TYR A 155 0.89 17.48 7.57
N PHE A 156 1.52 18.00 6.51
CA PHE A 156 2.47 19.12 6.61
C PHE A 156 1.84 20.52 6.57
N ALA A 157 0.52 20.61 6.41
CA ALA A 157 -0.21 21.86 6.68
C ALA A 157 -0.24 22.21 8.18
N GLN A 158 0.02 21.23 9.05
CA GLN A 158 0.18 21.40 10.49
C GLN A 158 1.59 21.92 10.81
N ALA A 159 1.70 22.97 11.63
CA ALA A 159 2.96 23.66 11.89
C ALA A 159 4.01 22.74 12.53
N GLU A 160 3.60 21.90 13.48
CA GLU A 160 4.52 20.96 14.16
C GLU A 160 5.15 19.95 13.19
N ASN A 161 4.33 19.36 12.31
CA ASN A 161 4.81 18.40 11.32
C ASN A 161 5.69 19.08 10.27
N PHE A 162 5.36 20.31 9.89
CA PHE A 162 6.20 21.12 9.01
C PHE A 162 7.59 21.36 9.61
N GLU A 163 7.68 21.77 10.88
CA GLU A 163 8.97 21.98 11.53
C GLU A 163 9.76 20.67 11.70
N ARG A 164 9.09 19.53 11.91
CA ARG A 164 9.74 18.21 11.87
C ARG A 164 10.35 17.91 10.50
N TYR A 165 9.63 18.18 9.41
CA TYR A 165 10.17 18.03 8.06
C TYR A 165 11.44 18.88 7.88
N VAL A 166 11.38 20.16 8.24
CA VAL A 166 12.48 21.10 8.03
C VAL A 166 13.70 20.72 8.88
N SER A 167 13.47 20.32 10.13
CA SER A 167 14.52 19.90 11.06
C SER A 167 15.24 18.61 10.60
N ALA A 168 14.54 17.72 9.89
CA ALA A 168 15.10 16.49 9.36
C ALA A 168 16.01 16.69 8.12
N LEU A 169 15.93 17.84 7.44
CA LEU A 169 16.67 18.08 6.20
C LEU A 169 18.19 18.18 6.41
N ALA A 170 18.63 18.86 7.47
CA ALA A 170 20.06 19.09 7.70
C ALA A 170 20.81 17.79 8.04
N PRO A 171 20.38 16.97 9.03
CA PRO A 171 21.03 15.70 9.33
C PRO A 171 21.07 14.75 8.12
N ALA A 172 19.99 14.69 7.35
CA ALA A 172 19.93 13.87 6.13
C ALA A 172 20.92 14.37 5.07
N ARG A 173 20.99 15.68 4.83
CA ARG A 173 21.91 16.29 3.86
C ARG A 173 23.36 16.00 4.23
N ASP A 174 23.71 16.19 5.50
CA ASP A 174 25.08 16.01 5.99
C ASP A 174 25.50 14.55 5.90
N ALA A 175 24.65 13.62 6.34
CA ALA A 175 24.95 12.19 6.29
C ALA A 175 25.11 11.68 4.86
N LEU A 176 24.20 12.03 3.94
CA LEU A 176 24.31 11.64 2.53
C LEU A 176 25.51 12.28 1.84
N GLY A 177 25.82 13.55 2.14
CA GLY A 177 27.00 14.24 1.61
C GLY A 177 28.30 13.57 2.05
N GLN A 178 28.43 13.26 3.34
CA GLN A 178 29.60 12.57 3.88
C GLN A 178 29.74 11.15 3.32
N ALA A 179 28.65 10.38 3.23
CA ALA A 179 28.68 9.03 2.68
C ALA A 179 29.04 9.02 1.20
N ALA A 180 28.53 9.97 0.41
CA ALA A 180 28.88 10.16 -0.99
C ALA A 180 30.37 10.48 -1.17
N GLY A 181 30.90 11.41 -0.35
CA GLY A 181 32.32 11.77 -0.35
C GLY A 181 33.23 10.57 -0.03
N ARG A 182 32.89 9.78 1.00
CA ARG A 182 33.60 8.54 1.34
C ARG A 182 33.57 7.50 0.21
N ALA A 183 32.51 7.48 -0.59
CA ALA A 183 32.37 6.60 -1.75
C ALA A 183 33.01 7.16 -3.04
N GLY A 184 33.79 8.24 -2.95
CA GLY A 184 34.47 8.86 -4.10
C GLY A 184 33.53 9.58 -5.07
N LYS A 185 32.33 9.96 -4.63
CA LYS A 185 31.39 10.76 -5.42
C LYS A 185 31.51 12.23 -5.02
N THR A 186 32.06 13.04 -5.91
CA THR A 186 32.19 14.50 -5.72
C THR A 186 31.14 15.24 -6.55
N PHE A 187 30.62 16.33 -6.01
CA PHE A 187 29.66 17.19 -6.68
C PHE A 187 29.76 18.61 -6.11
N PRO A 188 29.56 19.67 -6.92
CA PRO A 188 29.85 21.05 -6.52
C PRO A 188 28.80 21.66 -5.57
N GLY A 189 27.53 21.25 -5.64
CA GLY A 189 26.46 21.79 -4.79
C GLY A 189 26.18 20.98 -3.52
N PRO A 190 25.41 21.51 -2.55
CA PRO A 190 24.89 20.69 -1.46
C PRO A 190 23.93 19.61 -1.99
N ALA A 191 23.80 18.49 -1.26
CA ALA A 191 22.82 17.47 -1.59
C ALA A 191 21.38 18.02 -1.48
N ASN A 192 20.58 17.77 -2.52
CA ASN A 192 19.18 18.13 -2.59
C ASN A 192 18.34 16.98 -2.04
N ILE A 193 17.86 17.13 -0.80
CA ILE A 193 17.10 16.12 -0.06
C ILE A 193 15.61 16.48 -0.09
N ARG A 194 14.77 15.51 -0.46
CA ARG A 194 13.31 15.66 -0.48
C ARG A 194 12.64 14.45 0.20
N PHE A 195 11.75 14.71 1.14
CA PHE A 195 10.92 13.68 1.77
C PHE A 195 9.57 13.62 1.07
N VAL A 196 9.42 12.69 0.13
CA VAL A 196 8.28 12.63 -0.79
C VAL A 196 7.36 11.43 -0.49
N PRO A 197 6.05 11.54 -0.79
CA PRO A 197 5.17 10.39 -0.72
C PRO A 197 5.52 9.44 -1.88
N MET A 198 6.08 8.28 -1.55
CA MET A 198 6.53 7.29 -2.51
C MET A 198 6.33 5.86 -2.00
N SER A 199 6.27 4.89 -2.92
CA SER A 199 6.11 3.46 -2.60
C SER A 199 7.42 2.74 -2.26
N GLY A 200 8.57 3.33 -2.61
CA GLY A 200 9.89 2.84 -2.21
C GLY A 200 10.42 3.58 -0.97
N ILE A 201 11.58 3.17 -0.44
CA ILE A 201 12.18 3.85 0.71
C ILE A 201 13.07 5.04 0.30
N TYR A 202 13.84 4.90 -0.77
CA TYR A 202 14.68 5.97 -1.28
C TYR A 202 14.97 5.80 -2.77
N ARG A 203 15.37 6.91 -3.39
CA ARG A 203 15.92 6.97 -4.75
C ARG A 203 16.98 8.06 -4.80
N VAL A 204 18.23 7.65 -4.94
CA VAL A 204 19.38 8.56 -5.06
C VAL A 204 19.78 8.64 -6.53
N ARG A 205 19.99 9.87 -7.02
CA ARG A 205 20.39 10.19 -8.39
C ARG A 205 21.61 11.12 -8.34
N PHE A 206 22.58 10.86 -9.19
CA PHE A 206 23.76 11.72 -9.33
C PHE A 206 23.62 12.52 -10.63
N GLY A 207 23.57 13.84 -10.50
CA GLY A 207 23.72 14.74 -11.62
C GLY A 207 25.15 15.27 -11.70
N CYS A 208 25.49 15.92 -12.81
CA CYS A 208 26.75 16.64 -12.99
C CYS A 208 26.93 17.81 -12.00
N ALA A 209 25.84 18.34 -11.42
CA ALA A 209 25.87 19.49 -10.52
C ALA A 209 25.54 19.18 -9.05
N CYS A 210 24.78 18.11 -8.76
CA CYS A 210 24.36 17.81 -7.39
C CYS A 210 23.92 16.35 -7.19
N LEU A 211 23.94 15.93 -5.92
CA LEU A 211 23.26 14.73 -5.44
C LEU A 211 21.77 15.04 -5.24
N GLU A 212 20.86 14.30 -5.89
CA GLU A 212 19.43 14.35 -5.59
C GLU A 212 18.99 13.09 -4.85
N ALA A 213 18.35 13.24 -3.71
CA ALA A 213 17.77 12.13 -2.95
C ALA A 213 16.27 12.36 -2.70
N ASP A 214 15.45 11.49 -3.28
CA ASP A 214 14.05 11.34 -2.86
C ASP A 214 13.99 10.26 -1.79
N LEU A 215 13.46 10.60 -0.63
CA LEU A 215 13.38 9.75 0.55
C LEU A 215 11.91 9.59 0.92
N ALA A 216 11.53 8.41 1.39
CA ALA A 216 10.18 8.17 1.90
C ALA A 216 9.91 9.12 3.07
N THR A 217 8.75 9.80 3.05
CA THR A 217 8.41 10.81 4.05
C THR A 217 8.56 10.36 5.50
N PRO A 218 8.20 9.12 5.91
CA PRO A 218 8.36 8.74 7.31
C PRO A 218 9.81 8.75 7.84
N LEU A 219 10.82 8.81 6.97
CA LEU A 219 12.22 8.93 7.37
C LEU A 219 12.56 10.28 8.05
N ILE A 220 11.63 11.25 8.09
CA ILE A 220 11.82 12.49 8.87
C ILE A 220 12.02 12.23 10.37
N CYS A 221 11.65 11.05 10.89
CA CYS A 221 11.82 10.69 12.29
C CYS A 221 13.23 10.19 12.65
N LEU A 222 14.10 10.00 11.65
CA LEU A 222 15.42 9.44 11.88
C LEU A 222 16.33 10.39 12.66
N THR A 223 17.08 9.83 13.60
CA THR A 223 18.13 10.53 14.34
C THR A 223 19.39 10.73 13.48
N ALA A 224 20.33 11.55 13.95
CA ALA A 224 21.61 11.74 13.26
C ALA A 224 22.39 10.42 13.09
N ASP A 225 22.35 9.54 14.09
CA ASP A 225 22.99 8.23 14.04
C ASP A 225 22.31 7.29 13.03
N ASP A 226 20.97 7.30 13.00
CA ASP A 226 20.18 6.57 12.00
C ASP A 226 20.54 7.03 10.59
N TRP A 227 20.67 8.34 10.38
CA TRP A 227 21.08 8.91 9.10
C TRP A 227 22.49 8.49 8.72
N HIS A 228 23.44 8.48 9.66
CA HIS A 228 24.81 8.05 9.39
C HIS A 228 24.86 6.59 8.93
N GLU A 229 24.14 5.71 9.63
CA GLU A 229 24.07 4.29 9.29
C GLU A 229 23.36 4.07 7.94
N LEU A 230 22.18 4.68 7.74
CA LEU A 230 21.41 4.56 6.51
C LEU A 230 22.22 5.05 5.31
N ALA A 231 22.81 6.24 5.40
CA ALA A 231 23.63 6.81 4.34
C ALA A 231 24.85 5.93 4.08
N GLY A 232 25.59 5.50 5.10
CA GLY A 232 26.72 4.58 4.93
C GLY A 232 26.33 3.31 4.14
N ARG A 233 25.17 2.72 4.43
CA ARG A 233 24.64 1.55 3.73
C ARG A 233 24.15 1.85 2.30
N MET A 234 23.68 3.08 2.01
CA MET A 234 23.24 3.46 0.65
C MET A 234 24.39 3.49 -0.35
N PHE A 235 25.60 3.83 0.11
CA PHE A 235 26.78 4.01 -0.73
C PHE A 235 27.79 2.86 -0.64
N THR A 236 27.62 1.96 0.33
CA THR A 236 28.38 0.69 0.39
C THR A 236 27.54 -0.43 -0.20
N SER A 237 28.12 -1.28 -1.04
CA SER A 237 27.47 -2.47 -1.62
C SER A 237 27.27 -3.60 -0.58
N GLY A 238 26.86 -3.24 0.63
CA GLY A 238 26.82 -4.11 1.80
C GLY A 238 25.56 -4.98 1.85
N ARG A 239 25.74 -6.23 2.31
CA ARG A 239 24.63 -7.10 2.75
C ARG A 239 23.98 -6.50 4.00
N GLY A 240 22.65 -6.62 4.12
CA GLY A 240 21.91 -6.22 5.33
C GLY A 240 21.11 -4.92 5.23
N MET A 241 21.10 -4.22 4.09
CA MET A 241 20.22 -3.05 3.85
C MET A 241 18.75 -3.41 4.09
N SER A 242 18.27 -4.52 3.53
CA SER A 242 16.87 -4.95 3.69
C SER A 242 16.49 -5.17 5.16
N ALA A 243 17.34 -5.89 5.93
CA ALA A 243 17.10 -6.14 7.34
C ALA A 243 17.14 -4.85 8.18
N TYR A 244 18.01 -3.91 7.83
CA TYR A 244 18.07 -2.59 8.46
C TYR A 244 16.80 -1.78 8.20
N LEU A 245 16.37 -1.69 6.93
CA LEU A 245 15.14 -0.98 6.55
C LEU A 245 13.91 -1.61 7.19
N GLU A 246 13.83 -2.94 7.26
CA GLU A 246 12.74 -3.64 7.96
C GLU A 246 12.66 -3.24 9.43
N ARG A 247 13.81 -3.07 10.11
CA ARG A 247 13.85 -2.60 11.49
C ARG A 247 13.37 -1.16 11.62
N ILE A 248 13.82 -0.27 10.74
CA ILE A 248 13.41 1.14 10.73
C ILE A 248 11.90 1.27 10.52
N VAL A 249 11.35 0.58 9.53
CA VAL A 249 9.92 0.62 9.19
C VAL A 249 9.04 0.10 10.35
N GLN A 250 9.56 -0.79 11.19
CA GLN A 250 8.83 -1.31 12.35
C GLN A 250 8.87 -0.39 13.58
N ARG A 251 9.73 0.63 13.61
CA ARG A 251 9.80 1.57 14.74
C ARG A 251 8.49 2.35 14.89
N ASN A 252 8.16 2.69 16.13
CA ASN A 252 6.92 3.40 16.46
C ASN A 252 6.90 4.82 15.88
N ASP A 253 8.03 5.52 15.91
CA ASP A 253 8.16 6.87 15.34
C ASP A 253 7.92 6.90 13.82
N TYR A 254 8.50 5.95 13.08
CA TYR A 254 8.27 5.77 11.65
C TYR A 254 6.80 5.49 11.35
N ARG A 255 6.21 4.50 12.06
CA ARG A 255 4.80 4.12 11.89
C ARG A 255 3.85 5.26 12.23
N ASN A 256 4.15 6.08 13.25
CA ASN A 256 3.33 7.23 13.61
C ASN A 256 3.30 8.30 12.51
N VAL A 257 4.44 8.57 11.86
CA VAL A 257 4.45 9.50 10.71
C VAL A 257 3.66 8.90 9.55
N GLN A 258 3.85 7.60 9.27
CA GLN A 258 3.08 6.91 8.23
C GLN A 258 1.56 6.95 8.52
N ALA A 259 1.15 6.74 9.77
CA ALA A 259 -0.24 6.83 10.24
C ALA A 259 -0.86 8.18 9.89
N GLY A 260 -0.17 9.26 10.25
CA GLY A 260 -0.64 10.61 10.03
C GLY A 260 -0.80 10.95 8.55
N LEU A 261 0.14 10.47 7.72
CA LEU A 261 0.05 10.61 6.26
C LEU A 261 -1.14 9.83 5.68
N GLU A 262 -1.38 8.60 6.14
CA GLU A 262 -2.51 7.79 5.69
C GLU A 262 -3.86 8.38 6.14
N ALA A 263 -3.94 8.87 7.38
CA ALA A 263 -5.13 9.52 7.93
C ALA A 263 -5.52 10.76 7.10
N GLY A 264 -4.55 11.62 6.78
CA GLY A 264 -4.79 12.78 5.91
C GLY A 264 -5.19 12.40 4.48
N GLY A 265 -4.77 11.23 3.99
CA GLY A 265 -5.09 10.72 2.65
C GLY A 265 -6.47 10.08 2.53
N GLY A 266 -7.13 9.84 3.67
CA GLY A 266 -8.36 9.06 3.75
C GLY A 266 -8.05 7.57 3.87
N VAL A 267 -8.49 6.98 4.99
CA VAL A 267 -8.34 5.56 5.27
C VAL A 267 -9.31 4.79 4.39
N VAL A 268 -8.78 3.90 3.55
CA VAL A 268 -9.61 2.96 2.75
C VAL A 268 -9.53 1.60 3.41
N GLU A 269 -10.64 1.14 3.96
CA GLU A 269 -10.82 -0.27 4.30
C GLU A 269 -11.19 -1.04 3.02
N CYS A 270 -10.44 -2.08 2.70
CA CYS A 270 -10.70 -2.99 1.57
C CYS A 270 -10.87 -4.39 2.14
N SER A 271 -11.92 -4.61 2.91
CA SER A 271 -12.19 -5.93 3.51
C SER A 271 -12.66 -6.95 2.48
N ARG A 272 -13.35 -6.51 1.42
CA ARG A 272 -13.94 -7.39 0.42
C ARG A 272 -12.99 -7.68 -0.74
N GLY A 273 -12.74 -8.97 -0.94
CA GLY A 273 -12.07 -9.51 -2.12
C GLY A 273 -13.08 -9.96 -3.18
N LEU A 274 -12.59 -10.52 -4.27
CA LEU A 274 -13.40 -11.08 -5.35
C LEU A 274 -14.08 -12.41 -4.95
N HIS A 275 -13.42 -13.20 -4.11
CA HIS A 275 -13.89 -14.52 -3.70
C HIS A 275 -14.12 -14.62 -2.20
N HIS A 276 -13.40 -13.83 -1.40
CA HIS A 276 -13.47 -13.87 0.06
C HIS A 276 -13.74 -12.48 0.63
N ASP A 277 -14.51 -12.42 1.72
CA ASP A 277 -14.74 -11.19 2.49
C ASP A 277 -14.07 -11.30 3.86
N LEU A 278 -13.09 -10.43 4.11
CA LEU A 278 -12.39 -10.36 5.39
C LEU A 278 -13.32 -9.91 6.52
N ALA A 279 -14.31 -9.06 6.25
CA ALA A 279 -15.26 -8.65 7.29
C ALA A 279 -16.10 -9.86 7.73
N ALA A 280 -16.63 -10.63 6.79
CA ALA A 280 -17.34 -11.87 7.11
C ALA A 280 -16.45 -12.90 7.82
N SER A 281 -15.17 -13.00 7.43
CA SER A 281 -14.16 -13.83 8.10
C SER A 281 -13.92 -13.39 9.54
N PHE A 282 -13.74 -12.08 9.76
CA PHE A 282 -13.59 -11.49 11.09
C PHE A 282 -14.79 -11.81 11.98
N GLU A 283 -16.02 -11.62 11.51
CA GLU A 283 -17.22 -11.88 12.31
C GLU A 283 -17.31 -13.36 12.73
N ARG A 284 -17.08 -14.30 11.80
CA ARG A 284 -17.05 -15.75 12.11
C ARG A 284 -16.00 -16.08 13.18
N VAL A 285 -14.77 -15.59 12.99
CA VAL A 285 -13.65 -15.87 13.87
C VAL A 285 -13.81 -15.21 15.23
N ASN A 286 -14.28 -13.96 15.27
CA ASN A 286 -14.52 -13.22 16.51
C ASN A 286 -15.59 -13.92 17.35
N ALA A 287 -16.69 -14.35 16.72
CA ALA A 287 -17.74 -15.12 17.38
C ALA A 287 -17.23 -16.47 17.92
N GLU A 288 -16.54 -17.26 17.10
CA GLU A 288 -16.13 -18.63 17.45
C GLU A 288 -14.99 -18.66 18.50
N TYR A 289 -13.99 -17.78 18.39
CA TYR A 289 -12.77 -17.88 19.19
C TYR A 289 -12.57 -16.78 20.23
N PHE A 290 -13.28 -15.65 20.10
CA PHE A 290 -13.12 -14.49 20.97
C PHE A 290 -14.45 -14.07 21.63
N ALA A 291 -15.48 -14.92 21.56
CA ALA A 291 -16.81 -14.71 22.12
C ALA A 291 -17.46 -13.38 21.66
N GLY A 292 -17.11 -12.90 20.47
CA GLY A 292 -17.57 -11.63 19.92
C GLY A 292 -17.03 -10.38 20.62
N ARG A 293 -16.03 -10.52 21.53
CA ARG A 293 -15.56 -9.42 22.38
C ARG A 293 -14.39 -8.64 21.80
N LEU A 294 -13.78 -9.11 20.72
CA LEU A 294 -12.64 -8.42 20.13
C LEU A 294 -13.15 -7.22 19.33
N ALA A 295 -12.63 -6.02 19.63
CA ALA A 295 -12.91 -4.83 18.82
C ALA A 295 -12.46 -5.06 17.39
N ARG A 296 -13.28 -4.67 16.41
CA ARG A 296 -12.99 -4.90 15.00
C ARG A 296 -11.79 -4.05 14.53
N PRO A 297 -10.65 -4.65 14.16
CA PRO A 297 -9.56 -3.92 13.50
C PRO A 297 -9.98 -3.52 12.08
N ARG A 298 -9.26 -2.57 11.50
CA ARG A 298 -9.37 -2.29 10.06
C ARG A 298 -8.91 -3.52 9.27
N LEU A 299 -9.67 -3.92 8.25
CA LEU A 299 -9.37 -5.09 7.44
C LEU A 299 -8.98 -4.70 6.02
N THR A 300 -7.88 -5.24 5.50
CA THR A 300 -7.45 -4.90 4.14
C THR A 300 -6.74 -6.04 3.43
N TRP A 301 -7.00 -6.19 2.14
CA TRP A 301 -6.18 -7.03 1.27
C TRP A 301 -4.86 -6.34 0.91
N SER A 302 -3.78 -7.11 0.81
CA SER A 302 -2.50 -6.59 0.31
C SER A 302 -2.63 -6.17 -1.16
N GLY A 303 -2.11 -5.00 -1.51
CA GLY A 303 -2.17 -4.48 -2.89
C GLY A 303 -1.42 -5.33 -3.92
N VAL A 304 -0.43 -6.12 -3.47
CA VAL A 304 0.31 -7.08 -4.30
C VAL A 304 0.15 -8.48 -3.70
N PRO A 305 -0.15 -9.52 -4.52
CA PRO A 305 -0.19 -10.90 -4.04
C PRO A 305 1.21 -11.32 -3.57
N THR A 306 1.33 -11.76 -2.32
CA THR A 306 2.58 -12.27 -1.75
C THR A 306 2.34 -13.63 -1.12
N ARG A 307 3.26 -14.56 -1.36
CA ARG A 307 3.22 -15.92 -0.79
C ARG A 307 4.11 -16.08 0.43
N ARG A 308 5.00 -15.12 0.66
CA ARG A 308 5.97 -15.15 1.78
C ARG A 308 5.29 -14.81 3.11
N LYS A 309 4.47 -13.76 3.13
CA LYS A 309 3.72 -13.29 4.31
C LYS A 309 2.25 -13.19 3.95
N LEU A 310 1.43 -14.07 4.52
CA LEU A 310 0.02 -14.25 4.14
C LEU A 310 -0.94 -13.41 4.98
N GLY A 311 -0.52 -12.98 6.17
CA GLY A 311 -1.25 -12.08 7.06
C GLY A 311 -0.28 -11.21 7.87
N HIS A 312 -0.77 -10.07 8.34
CA HIS A 312 -0.10 -9.25 9.35
C HIS A 312 -1.07 -8.36 10.11
N TYR A 313 -1.04 -8.43 11.43
CA TYR A 313 -1.61 -7.42 12.31
C TYR A 313 -0.61 -6.29 12.61
N ASP A 314 -0.98 -5.06 12.28
CA ASP A 314 -0.27 -3.84 12.64
C ASP A 314 -0.93 -3.15 13.82
N ARG A 315 -0.29 -3.27 15.00
CA ARG A 315 -0.73 -2.65 16.25
C ARG A 315 -0.87 -1.13 16.15
N ALA A 316 0.01 -0.44 15.42
CA ALA A 316 0.02 1.02 15.40
C ALA A 316 -1.25 1.61 14.79
N HIS A 317 -1.88 0.87 13.88
CA HIS A 317 -3.05 1.31 13.12
C HIS A 317 -4.27 0.42 13.35
N ASP A 318 -4.20 -0.49 14.32
CA ASP A 318 -5.19 -1.54 14.56
C ASP A 318 -5.68 -2.17 13.23
N THR A 319 -4.76 -2.61 12.38
CA THR A 319 -5.06 -3.05 11.01
C THR A 319 -4.61 -4.49 10.80
N VAL A 320 -5.52 -5.35 10.34
CA VAL A 320 -5.21 -6.69 9.83
C VAL A 320 -5.12 -6.63 8.31
N MET A 321 -3.93 -6.91 7.80
CA MET A 321 -3.68 -7.04 6.37
C MET A 321 -3.57 -8.52 5.98
N VAL A 322 -4.39 -8.98 5.03
CA VAL A 322 -4.34 -10.35 4.50
C VAL A 322 -3.84 -10.32 3.06
N SER A 323 -3.02 -11.27 2.65
CA SER A 323 -2.49 -11.25 1.30
C SER A 323 -3.57 -11.51 0.24
N SER A 324 -3.64 -10.67 -0.79
CA SER A 324 -4.51 -10.91 -1.96
C SER A 324 -4.19 -12.19 -2.74
N ALA A 325 -3.11 -12.90 -2.42
CA ALA A 325 -2.86 -14.26 -2.93
C ALA A 325 -3.89 -15.29 -2.44
N LEU A 326 -4.55 -15.02 -1.31
CA LEU A 326 -5.61 -15.87 -0.74
C LEU A 326 -6.99 -15.57 -1.31
N ASP A 327 -7.16 -14.44 -1.99
CA ASP A 327 -8.42 -14.06 -2.64
C ASP A 327 -8.56 -14.78 -4.01
N ALA A 328 -8.82 -16.08 -3.96
CA ALA A 328 -8.93 -16.93 -5.14
C ALA A 328 -9.98 -18.05 -4.93
N PRO A 329 -10.64 -18.52 -6.00
CA PRO A 329 -11.74 -19.49 -5.86
C PRO A 329 -11.25 -20.87 -5.42
N ARG A 330 -9.98 -21.20 -5.72
CA ARG A 330 -9.32 -22.44 -5.27
C ARG A 330 -8.93 -22.43 -3.79
N VAL A 331 -8.96 -21.26 -3.13
CA VAL A 331 -8.60 -21.13 -1.72
C VAL A 331 -9.89 -21.27 -0.93
N PRO A 332 -10.02 -22.29 -0.04
CA PRO A 332 -11.21 -22.46 0.76
C PRO A 332 -11.32 -21.37 1.83
N GLY A 333 -12.54 -20.98 2.21
CA GLY A 333 -12.78 -19.95 3.23
C GLY A 333 -12.09 -20.24 4.57
N CYS A 334 -11.95 -21.51 4.95
CA CYS A 334 -11.23 -21.91 6.17
C CYS A 334 -9.75 -21.49 6.19
N ALA A 335 -9.10 -21.36 5.03
CA ALA A 335 -7.72 -20.89 4.95
C ALA A 335 -7.63 -19.38 5.24
N VAL A 336 -8.62 -18.60 4.78
CA VAL A 336 -8.73 -17.17 5.09
C VAL A 336 -9.08 -16.96 6.56
N ASP A 337 -10.04 -17.73 7.08
CA ASP A 337 -10.44 -17.71 8.49
C ASP A 337 -9.28 -18.08 9.42
N PHE A 338 -8.44 -19.04 9.03
CA PHE A 338 -7.26 -19.38 9.81
C PHE A 338 -6.22 -18.24 9.86
N ILE A 339 -5.96 -17.56 8.74
CA ILE A 339 -5.08 -16.40 8.73
C ILE A 339 -5.68 -15.25 9.55
N MET A 340 -6.98 -14.99 9.41
CA MET A 340 -7.68 -14.01 10.23
C MET A 340 -7.52 -14.35 11.73
N TYR A 341 -7.77 -15.61 12.11
CA TYR A 341 -7.58 -16.08 13.48
C TYR A 341 -6.16 -15.86 14.00
N HIS A 342 -5.14 -16.20 13.19
CA HIS A 342 -3.74 -15.96 13.53
C HIS A 342 -3.46 -14.47 13.82
N GLU A 343 -3.95 -13.56 12.97
CA GLU A 343 -3.73 -12.12 13.15
C GLU A 343 -4.54 -11.56 14.34
N LEU A 344 -5.74 -12.06 14.60
CA LEU A 344 -6.52 -11.68 15.78
C LEU A 344 -5.94 -12.23 17.08
N LEU A 345 -5.24 -13.37 17.05
CA LEU A 345 -4.46 -13.84 18.20
C LEU A 345 -3.35 -12.85 18.56
N HIS A 346 -2.66 -12.27 17.57
CA HIS A 346 -1.69 -11.20 17.82
C HIS A 346 -2.35 -10.00 18.51
N LYS A 347 -3.53 -9.59 18.04
CA LYS A 347 -4.30 -8.50 18.67
C LYS A 347 -4.72 -8.84 20.11
N ALA A 348 -5.27 -10.02 20.35
CA ALA A 348 -5.82 -10.41 21.64
C ALA A 348 -4.74 -10.57 22.73
N GLN A 349 -3.56 -11.07 22.38
CA GLN A 349 -2.44 -11.20 23.33
C GLN A 349 -1.81 -9.84 23.70
N ASP A 350 -2.16 -8.79 22.98
CA ASP A 350 -1.58 -7.47 23.12
C ASP A 350 -2.37 -6.54 24.07
N ASN A 351 -3.57 -6.95 24.49
CA ASN A 351 -4.46 -6.22 25.40
C ASN A 351 -4.02 -6.23 26.89
N GLY A 352 -2.72 -6.38 27.21
CA GLY A 352 -2.34 -6.51 28.62
C GLY A 352 -0.89 -6.38 29.09
N ARG A 353 0.16 -6.17 28.26
CA ARG A 353 1.53 -5.95 28.79
C ARG A 353 2.38 -5.03 27.92
N SER A 354 3.21 -4.23 28.60
CA SER A 354 4.12 -3.21 28.06
C SER A 354 5.38 -3.79 27.40
N ASP A 355 6.00 -2.87 26.67
CA ASP A 355 7.10 -2.92 25.72
C ASP A 355 8.41 -3.55 26.27
N SER A 356 8.70 -4.81 25.93
CA SER A 356 10.08 -5.29 25.66
C SER A 356 10.10 -6.75 25.18
N ARG A 357 10.77 -6.98 24.04
CA ARG A 357 11.22 -8.28 23.51
C ARG A 357 10.26 -9.47 23.70
N ARG A 358 9.03 -9.34 23.19
CA ARG A 358 8.09 -10.47 23.12
C ARG A 358 8.51 -11.47 22.05
N ILE A 359 8.55 -12.75 22.41
CA ILE A 359 8.53 -13.85 21.45
C ILE A 359 7.13 -13.87 20.83
N VAL A 360 7.03 -13.44 19.57
CA VAL A 360 5.76 -13.24 18.85
C VAL A 360 4.95 -14.53 18.69
N HIS A 361 5.62 -15.70 18.71
CA HIS A 361 4.99 -17.03 18.65
C HIS A 361 5.47 -17.92 19.79
N ASP A 362 5.24 -17.50 21.03
CA ASP A 362 5.55 -18.31 22.21
C ASP A 362 4.76 -19.64 22.23
N ALA A 363 5.09 -20.53 23.17
CA ALA A 363 4.43 -21.84 23.27
C ALA A 363 2.91 -21.70 23.52
N LYS A 364 2.45 -20.61 24.13
CA LYS A 364 1.01 -20.34 24.33
C LYS A 364 0.35 -19.98 23.00
N PHE A 365 0.96 -19.09 22.22
CA PHE A 365 0.49 -18.73 20.88
C PHE A 365 0.38 -19.97 19.99
N GLN A 366 1.39 -20.85 19.98
CA GLN A 366 1.36 -22.07 19.17
C GLN A 366 0.25 -23.04 19.60
N ARG A 367 -0.03 -23.14 20.91
CA ARG A 367 -1.17 -23.93 21.40
C ARG A 367 -2.49 -23.32 21.00
N ASP A 368 -2.64 -22.01 21.14
CA ASP A 368 -3.85 -21.28 20.78
C ASP A 368 -4.09 -21.38 19.26
N GLU A 369 -3.06 -21.21 18.43
CA GLU A 369 -3.14 -21.35 16.97
C GLU A 369 -3.70 -22.73 16.54
N LYS A 370 -3.27 -23.80 17.22
CA LYS A 370 -3.73 -25.18 16.96
C LYS A 370 -5.18 -25.45 17.39
N ARG A 371 -5.83 -24.54 18.14
CA ARG A 371 -7.24 -24.67 18.53
C ARG A 371 -8.20 -24.33 17.40
N PHE A 372 -7.70 -23.79 16.29
CA PHE A 372 -8.55 -23.55 15.12
C PHE A 372 -9.18 -24.85 14.64
N ARG A 373 -10.51 -24.89 14.56
CA ARG A 373 -11.31 -26.10 14.30
C ARG A 373 -10.89 -26.84 13.03
N LEU A 374 -10.46 -26.11 12.00
CA LEU A 374 -10.03 -26.66 10.70
C LEU A 374 -8.52 -26.50 10.48
N TYR A 375 -7.71 -26.57 11.54
CA TYR A 375 -6.27 -26.29 11.50
C TYR A 375 -5.55 -27.04 10.37
N ASP A 376 -5.67 -28.37 10.34
CA ASP A 376 -4.95 -29.19 9.36
C ASP A 376 -5.41 -28.91 7.93
N GLN A 377 -6.72 -28.71 7.72
CA GLN A 377 -7.28 -28.39 6.41
C GLN A 377 -6.80 -27.01 5.93
N ALA A 378 -6.81 -26.02 6.81
CA ALA A 378 -6.30 -24.67 6.51
C ALA A 378 -4.81 -24.71 6.21
N LYS A 379 -3.99 -25.40 7.01
CA LYS A 379 -2.54 -25.54 6.77
C LYS A 379 -2.25 -26.24 5.45
N ALA A 380 -2.99 -27.31 5.11
CA ALA A 380 -2.86 -27.99 3.83
C ALA A 380 -3.25 -27.09 2.64
N ALA A 381 -4.31 -26.29 2.78
CA ALA A 381 -4.69 -25.31 1.77
C ALA A 381 -3.64 -24.21 1.59
N LEU A 382 -3.10 -23.66 2.68
CA LEU A 382 -2.07 -22.62 2.65
C LEU A 382 -0.74 -23.13 2.07
N ALA A 383 -0.40 -24.40 2.28
CA ALA A 383 0.77 -25.02 1.66
C ALA A 383 0.68 -25.04 0.14
N LYS A 384 -0.53 -25.19 -0.43
CA LYS A 384 -0.77 -25.14 -1.88
C LYS A 384 -0.73 -23.72 -2.46
N VAL A 385 -0.83 -22.70 -1.60
CA VAL A 385 -0.73 -21.28 -1.99
C VAL A 385 0.72 -20.80 -1.98
N ARG A 386 1.57 -21.38 -1.13
CA ARG A 386 2.97 -20.98 -0.90
C ARG A 386 3.90 -21.24 -2.08
#